data_AF-A0A5C4V101-F1
#
_entry.id   AF-A0A5C4V101-F1
#
_cell.length_a   1.000
_cell.length_b   1.000
_cell.length_c   1.000
_cell.angle_alpha   90.00
_cell.angle_beta   90.00
_cell.angle_gamma   90.00
#
_symmetry.space_group_name_H-M   'P 1'
#
loop_
_entity.id
_entity.type
_entity.pdbx_description
1 polymer ?
#
loop_
_entity_poly.entity_id
_entity_poly.type
_entity_poly.pdbx_seq_one_letter_code
_entity_poly.pdbx_strand_id
1 'polypeptide(L)'
;MTRRLRGFVARHGAGTEGQISYLGERGYRLVLVGEDGTLGDQVAPGRDILARAAERAGVTLRDSFDGELAARVRTGPYEWSRMAGLGIGGAAEGGGANGPTTAGSSAKAA
;
A
#
# COMPACT_ATOMS: atom_id res chain seq x y z
N MET A 1 21.98 -2.66 1.48
CA MET A 1 20.72 -2.44 2.22
C MET A 1 20.45 -0.96 2.47
N THR A 2 21.22 -0.26 3.31
CA THR A 2 20.96 1.15 3.72
C THR A 2 20.67 2.12 2.58
N ARG A 3 21.36 2.02 1.43
CA ARG A 3 21.09 2.87 0.26
C ARG A 3 19.65 2.73 -0.26
N ARG A 4 19.08 1.52 -0.23
CA ARG A 4 17.70 1.26 -0.65
C ARG A 4 16.71 1.91 0.30
N LEU A 5 16.92 1.76 1.62
CA LEU A 5 16.07 2.38 2.63
C LEU A 5 16.14 3.91 2.54
N ARG A 6 17.33 4.51 2.39
CA ARG A 6 17.46 5.95 2.16
C ARG A 6 16.72 6.41 0.92
N GLY A 7 16.81 5.62 -0.16
CA GLY A 7 16.05 5.90 -1.38
C GLY A 7 14.55 5.80 -1.19
N PHE A 8 14.07 4.92 -0.31
CA PHE A 8 12.66 4.81 0.05
C PHE A 8 12.21 6.04 0.86
N VAL A 9 12.93 6.37 1.94
CA VAL A 9 12.65 7.54 2.80
C VAL A 9 12.65 8.84 1.98
N ALA A 10 13.63 9.00 1.08
CA ALA A 10 13.71 10.18 0.22
C ALA A 10 12.51 10.32 -0.76
N ARG A 11 11.83 9.21 -1.09
CA ARG A 11 10.67 9.21 -2.00
C ARG A 11 9.34 9.32 -1.27
N HIS A 12 9.25 8.72 -0.08
CA HIS A 12 7.98 8.48 0.61
C HIS A 12 7.85 9.24 1.93
N GLY A 13 8.82 10.09 2.27
CA GLY A 13 8.75 11.01 3.41
C GLY A 13 9.65 10.63 4.57
N ALA A 14 10.06 11.64 5.33
CA ALA A 14 10.89 11.49 6.53
C ALA A 14 10.13 10.78 7.66
N GLY A 15 8.79 10.81 7.64
CA GLY A 15 7.93 10.05 8.56
C GLY A 15 7.83 8.55 8.26
N THR A 16 8.79 7.96 7.54
CA THR A 16 8.79 6.53 7.24
C THR A 16 8.98 5.71 8.52
N GLU A 17 8.06 4.78 8.74
CA GLU A 17 8.13 3.82 9.84
C GLU A 17 8.36 2.41 9.32
N GLY A 18 8.82 1.50 10.19
CA GLY A 18 8.99 0.12 9.78
C GLY A 18 8.99 -0.88 10.92
N GLN A 19 8.72 -2.14 10.57
CA GLN A 19 8.63 -3.24 11.53
C GLN A 19 9.45 -4.43 11.04
N ILE A 20 10.19 -5.05 11.97
CA ILE A 20 10.99 -6.24 11.68
C ILE A 20 10.26 -7.48 12.21
N SER A 21 9.96 -8.41 11.31
CA SER A 21 9.35 -9.71 11.60
C SER A 21 10.32 -10.86 11.29
N TYR A 22 10.32 -11.89 12.13
CA TYR A 22 11.03 -13.14 11.84
C TYR A 22 10.28 -13.97 10.78
N LEU A 23 11.00 -14.51 9.80
CA LEU A 23 10.47 -15.33 8.70
C LEU A 23 10.85 -16.81 8.80
N GLY A 24 11.39 -17.27 9.92
CA GLY A 24 11.93 -18.63 10.03
C GLY A 24 13.31 -18.73 9.35
N GLU A 25 13.56 -19.83 8.63
CA GLU A 25 14.84 -20.10 7.96
C GLU A 25 15.24 -19.03 6.94
N ARG A 26 14.27 -18.25 6.44
CA ARG A 26 14.52 -17.14 5.50
C ARG A 26 15.09 -15.88 6.17
N GLY A 27 15.23 -15.88 7.50
CA GLY A 27 15.77 -14.77 8.27
C GLY A 27 14.69 -13.80 8.75
N TYR A 28 14.86 -12.52 8.47
CA TYR A 28 14.00 -11.44 8.95
C TYR A 28 13.54 -10.55 7.80
N ARG A 29 12.33 -10.00 7.92
CA ARG A 29 11.75 -9.02 7.00
C ARG A 29 11.52 -7.71 7.71
N LEU A 30 12.00 -6.62 7.13
CA LEU A 30 11.63 -5.25 7.47
C LEU A 30 10.54 -4.80 6.50
N VAL A 31 9.34 -4.52 7.00
CA VAL A 31 8.28 -3.82 6.27
C VAL A 31 8.42 -2.33 6.55
N LEU A 32 8.34 -1.50 5.52
CA LEU A 32 8.40 -0.05 5.57
C LEU A 32 7.02 0.52 5.18
N VAL A 33 6.58 1.54 5.90
CA VAL A 33 5.40 2.34 5.58
C VAL A 33 5.85 3.78 5.44
N GLY A 34 5.73 4.33 4.23
CA GLY A 34 5.99 5.74 3.95
C GLY A 34 4.98 6.65 4.64
N GLU A 35 5.32 7.93 4.75
CA GLU A 35 4.40 8.97 5.22
C GLU A 35 3.21 9.14 4.25
N ASP A 36 3.45 8.88 2.97
CA ASP A 36 2.42 8.81 1.93
C ASP A 36 1.59 7.51 1.96
N GLY A 37 1.92 6.58 2.86
CA GLY A 37 1.27 5.28 3.02
C GLY A 37 1.79 4.18 2.09
N THR A 38 2.84 4.45 1.29
CA THR A 38 3.45 3.44 0.41
C THR A 38 4.11 2.33 1.22
N LEU A 39 3.96 1.09 0.76
CA LEU A 39 4.65 -0.07 1.32
C LEU A 39 5.98 -0.36 0.62
N GLY A 40 6.97 -0.76 1.41
CA GLY A 40 8.21 -1.37 0.92
C GLY A 40 8.64 -2.52 1.81
N ASP A 41 9.44 -3.45 1.29
CA ASP A 41 9.97 -4.56 2.07
C ASP A 41 11.45 -4.79 1.80
N GLN A 42 12.18 -5.28 2.81
CA GLN A 42 13.55 -5.72 2.69
C GLN A 42 13.79 -6.96 3.57
N VAL A 43 14.51 -7.95 3.06
CA VAL A 43 14.83 -9.19 3.78
C VAL A 43 16.34 -9.27 4.04
N ALA A 44 16.71 -9.78 5.22
CA ALA A 44 18.10 -10.06 5.58
C ALA A 44 18.19 -11.28 6.51
N PRO A 45 19.33 -11.99 6.55
CA PRO A 45 19.50 -13.15 7.43
C PRO A 45 19.49 -12.80 8.92
N GLY A 46 19.84 -11.56 9.29
CA GLY A 46 19.94 -11.10 10.68
C GLY A 46 19.07 -9.88 10.98
N ARG A 47 18.44 -9.85 12.16
CA ARG A 47 17.65 -8.72 12.65
C ARG A 47 18.49 -7.46 12.81
N ASP A 48 19.73 -7.60 13.28
CA ASP A 48 20.66 -6.50 13.51
C ASP A 48 21.05 -5.78 12.20
N ILE A 49 21.17 -6.53 11.10
CA ILE A 49 21.45 -5.98 9.77
C ILE A 49 20.32 -5.01 9.36
N LEU A 50 19.07 -5.41 9.57
CA LEU A 50 17.90 -4.57 9.28
C LEU A 50 17.82 -3.38 10.22
N ALA A 51 18.03 -3.61 11.52
CA ALA A 51 17.96 -2.56 12.53
C ALA A 51 18.98 -1.43 12.27
N ARG A 52 20.25 -1.80 12.06
CA ARG A 52 21.32 -0.83 11.72
C ARG A 52 21.05 -0.14 10.39
N ALA A 53 20.45 -0.83 9.42
CA ALA A 53 20.12 -0.22 8.14
C ALA A 53 18.99 0.82 8.26
N ALA A 54 17.97 0.52 9.05
CA ALA A 54 16.84 1.41 9.35
C ALA A 54 17.32 2.66 10.09
N GLU A 55 18.11 2.49 11.14
CA GLU A 55 18.74 3.58 11.90
C GLU A 55 19.52 4.54 10.98
N ARG A 56 20.42 3.99 10.16
CA ARG A 56 21.23 4.80 9.22
C ARG A 56 20.42 5.46 8.10
N ALA A 57 19.18 5.04 7.89
CA ALA A 57 18.27 5.57 6.88
C ALA A 57 17.25 6.55 7.47
N GLY A 58 17.18 6.71 8.80
CA GLY A 58 16.18 7.54 9.46
C GLY A 58 14.78 6.91 9.49
N VAL A 59 14.69 5.57 9.48
CA VAL A 59 13.42 4.85 9.61
C VAL A 59 13.14 4.59 11.09
N THR A 60 11.96 5.00 11.55
CA THR A 60 11.50 4.71 12.91
C THR A 60 11.04 3.26 13.00
N LEU A 61 11.74 2.45 13.80
CA LEU A 61 11.35 1.06 14.02
C LEU A 61 10.25 0.95 15.09
N ARG A 62 9.22 0.17 14.78
CA ARG A 62 8.16 -0.26 15.70
C ARG A 62 8.36 -1.71 16.08
N ASP A 63 8.03 -2.05 17.32
CA ASP A 63 8.09 -3.43 17.81
C ASP A 63 6.98 -4.31 17.21
N SER A 64 5.83 -3.71 16.90
CA SER A 64 4.69 -4.39 16.28
C SER A 64 4.17 -3.63 15.08
N PHE A 65 3.57 -4.36 14.15
CA PHE A 65 2.81 -3.78 13.04
C PHE A 65 1.39 -3.56 13.54
N ASP A 66 1.19 -2.50 14.32
CA ASP A 66 -0.04 -2.20 15.02
C ASP A 66 -1.08 -1.47 14.14
N GLY A 67 -2.26 -1.22 14.72
CA GLY A 67 -3.36 -0.57 14.01
C GLY A 67 -3.07 0.85 13.55
N GLU A 68 -2.17 1.59 14.21
CA GLU A 68 -1.79 2.94 13.81
C GLU A 68 -0.89 2.90 12.57
N LEU A 69 0.12 2.01 12.58
CA LEU A 69 0.98 1.79 11.43
C LEU A 69 0.20 1.21 10.24
N ALA A 70 -0.72 0.26 10.51
CA ALA A 70 -1.60 -0.31 9.51
C ALA A 70 -2.58 0.71 8.93
N ALA A 71 -3.09 1.65 9.73
CA ALA A 71 -4.00 2.70 9.26
C ALA A 71 -3.32 3.72 8.34
N ARG A 72 -1.99 3.91 8.45
CA ARG A 72 -1.22 4.75 7.52
C ARG A 72 -1.01 4.10 6.17
N VAL A 73 -1.07 2.77 6.09
CA VAL A 73 -0.97 2.06 4.82
C VAL A 73 -2.13 2.52 3.94
N ARG A 74 -1.79 3.19 2.85
CA ARG A 74 -2.77 3.46 1.81
C ARG A 74 -2.85 2.19 0.98
N THR A 75 -3.95 1.48 1.11
CA THR A 75 -4.39 0.49 0.11
C THR A 75 -5.48 1.15 -0.72
N GLY A 76 -5.11 2.04 -1.62
CA GLY A 76 -6.05 2.65 -2.54
C GLY A 76 -6.66 1.61 -3.50
N PRO A 77 -7.75 1.94 -4.22
CA PRO A 77 -8.34 1.06 -5.24
C PRO A 77 -7.31 0.54 -6.25
N TYR A 78 -6.32 1.38 -6.60
CA TYR A 78 -5.21 1.04 -7.48
C TYR A 78 -4.30 -0.07 -6.92
N GLU A 79 -4.05 -0.07 -5.62
CA GLU A 79 -3.22 -1.08 -4.95
C GLU A 79 -4.00 -2.36 -4.68
N TRP A 80 -5.31 -2.26 -4.42
CA TRP A 80 -6.21 -3.41 -4.39
C TRP A 80 -6.24 -4.10 -5.76
N SER A 81 -6.39 -3.37 -6.87
CA SER A 81 -6.34 -3.96 -8.22
C SER A 81 -5.01 -4.66 -8.56
N ARG A 82 -3.91 -4.33 -7.87
CA ARG A 82 -2.61 -4.99 -8.04
C ARG A 82 -2.38 -6.17 -7.09
N MET A 83 -3.11 -6.22 -5.96
CA MET A 83 -3.06 -7.32 -4.98
C MET A 83 -4.12 -8.39 -5.23
N ALA A 84 -5.31 -8.00 -5.70
CA ALA A 84 -6.29 -8.90 -6.29
C ALA A 84 -5.82 -9.24 -7.71
N GLY A 85 -4.77 -10.05 -7.82
CA GLY A 85 -4.32 -10.55 -9.11
C GLY A 85 -5.50 -11.14 -9.86
N LEU A 86 -5.91 -10.50 -10.96
CA LEU A 86 -6.79 -11.03 -12.01
C LEU A 86 -7.81 -12.08 -11.52
N GLY A 87 -8.62 -11.71 -10.52
CA GLY A 87 -9.63 -12.55 -9.91
C GLY A 87 -11.04 -12.10 -10.25
N ILE A 88 -11.23 -11.38 -11.35
CA ILE A 88 -12.55 -11.03 -11.88
C ILE A 88 -12.56 -11.45 -13.35
N GLY A 89 -12.99 -12.70 -13.57
CA GLY A 89 -13.72 -13.03 -14.78
C GLY A 89 -15.06 -12.28 -14.72
N GLY A 90 -15.15 -11.19 -15.46
CA GLY A 90 -16.36 -10.39 -15.59
C GLY A 90 -16.19 -9.51 -16.80
N ALA A 91 -16.82 -9.90 -17.90
CA ALA A 91 -16.77 -9.22 -19.18
C ALA A 91 -17.04 -7.72 -19.02
N ALA A 92 -16.09 -6.91 -19.48
CA ALA A 92 -16.36 -5.54 -19.86
C ALA A 92 -16.65 -5.54 -21.37
N GLU A 93 -17.93 -5.48 -21.74
CA GLU A 93 -18.34 -5.07 -23.08
C GLU A 93 -19.36 -3.93 -22.98
N GLY A 94 -18.97 -2.81 -23.61
CA GLY A 94 -19.81 -1.72 -24.15
C GLY A 94 -20.64 -0.92 -23.15
N GLY A 95 -20.41 0.37 -22.91
CA GLY A 95 -20.23 1.43 -23.90
C GLY A 95 -21.58 2.03 -24.28
N GLY A 96 -21.87 3.26 -23.83
CA GLY A 96 -22.98 4.03 -24.38
C GLY A 96 -23.68 4.95 -23.38
N ALA A 97 -23.49 6.25 -23.58
CA ALA A 97 -24.12 7.38 -22.91
C ALA A 97 -25.60 7.23 -22.56
N ASN A 98 -26.03 7.87 -21.46
CA ASN A 98 -27.15 8.83 -21.45
C ASN A 98 -27.21 9.56 -20.09
N GLY A 99 -27.19 10.90 -20.13
CA GLY A 99 -27.27 11.78 -18.97
C GLY A 99 -28.68 11.92 -18.38
N PRO A 100 -28.85 12.67 -17.29
CA PRO A 100 -30.12 12.74 -16.56
C PRO A 100 -31.06 13.79 -17.15
N THR A 101 -32.35 13.46 -17.29
CA THR A 101 -33.39 14.47 -17.51
C THR A 101 -34.70 14.10 -16.79
N THR A 102 -35.24 15.15 -16.19
CA THR A 102 -36.34 15.28 -15.24
C THR A 102 -37.72 15.35 -15.92
N ALA A 103 -38.74 14.79 -15.25
CA ALA A 103 -40.16 15.18 -15.16
C ALA A 103 -41.08 15.41 -16.40
N GLY A 104 -42.37 15.09 -16.20
CA GLY A 104 -43.54 15.59 -16.96
C GLY A 104 -44.32 14.49 -17.69
N SER A 105 -45.39 13.92 -17.14
CA SER A 105 -46.79 14.39 -17.13
C SER A 105 -47.57 14.24 -18.47
N SER A 106 -48.69 13.50 -18.39
CA SER A 106 -49.97 13.70 -19.10
C SER A 106 -50.17 13.27 -20.57
N ALA A 107 -51.09 12.28 -20.70
CA ALA A 107 -52.36 12.35 -21.46
C ALA A 107 -52.44 12.04 -22.99
N LYS A 108 -53.40 11.13 -23.25
CA LYS A 108 -54.51 11.17 -24.24
C LYS A 108 -54.32 10.61 -25.67
N ALA A 109 -55.06 9.50 -25.88
CA ALA A 109 -55.95 9.11 -26.98
C ALA A 109 -55.68 9.52 -28.43
N ALA A 110 -55.78 8.53 -29.33
CA ALA A 110 -56.79 8.45 -30.39
C ALA A 110 -56.87 7.00 -30.90
#